data_AF-A0A1W1BWY0-F1
#
_entry.id   AF-A0A1W1BWY0-F1
#
_cell.length_a   1.000
_cell.length_b   1.000
_cell.length_c   1.000
_cell.angle_alpha   90.00
_cell.angle_beta   90.00
_cell.angle_gamma   90.00
#
_symmetry.space_group_name_H-M   'P 1'
#
loop_
_entity.id
_entity.type
_entity.pdbx_description
1 polymer ?
#
loop_
_entity_poly.entity_id
_entity_poly.type
_entity_poly.pdbx_seq_one_letter_code
_entity_poly.pdbx_strand_id
1 'polypeptide(L)'
;MLVFRVIDKNDVLVLPLTTNLYREGIVISNDDIETGSLKKESVVIVPKITAIDSSLISDKNIIATLKNEAFEKVLKEICQKFEC
;
A
#
# COMPACT_ATOMS: atom_id res chain seq x y z
N MET A 1 4.75 -1.81 4.41
CA MET A 1 3.36 -1.32 4.41
C MET A 1 3.22 -0.39 3.21
N LEU A 2 2.03 -0.28 2.62
CA LEU A 2 1.79 0.66 1.54
C LEU A 2 1.26 1.96 2.13
N VAL A 3 1.96 3.07 1.93
CA VAL A 3 1.45 4.42 2.27
C VAL A 3 0.61 4.91 1.10
N PHE A 4 -0.63 5.33 1.35
CA PHE A 4 -1.54 5.77 0.26
C PHE A 4 -2.12 7.17 0.44
N ARG A 5 -2.00 7.77 1.63
CA ARG A 5 -2.45 9.14 1.87
C ARG A 5 -1.70 9.78 3.03
N VAL A 6 -1.40 11.07 2.89
CA VAL A 6 -0.95 11.94 3.99
C VAL A 6 -2.20 12.63 4.55
N ILE A 7 -2.41 12.57 5.88
CA ILE A 7 -3.53 13.24 6.54
C ILE A 7 -3.09 14.61 7.06
N ASP A 8 -1.97 14.64 7.77
CA ASP A 8 -1.34 15.83 8.33
C ASP A 8 0.20 15.65 8.26
N LYS A 9 0.98 16.67 8.64
CA LYS A 9 2.45 16.62 8.64
C LYS A 9 3.02 15.41 9.40
N ASN A 10 2.33 14.98 10.45
CA ASN A 10 2.80 13.95 11.35
C ASN A 10 2.12 12.60 11.14
N ASP A 11 1.08 12.50 10.30
CA ASP A 11 0.28 11.28 10.19
C ASP A 11 0.03 10.86 8.74
N VAL A 12 0.23 9.57 8.48
CA VAL A 12 -0.02 8.94 7.19
C VAL A 12 -0.96 7.75 7.33
N LEU A 13 -1.77 7.51 6.29
CA LEU A 13 -2.57 6.31 6.16
C LEU A 13 -1.81 5.24 5.40
N VAL A 14 -1.83 4.04 5.97
CA VAL A 14 -1.18 2.86 5.41
C VAL A 14 -2.13 1.68 5.29
N LEU A 15 -1.80 0.81 4.35
CA LEU A 15 -2.38 -0.51 4.18
C LEU A 15 -1.31 -1.58 4.47
N PRO A 16 -1.65 -2.65 5.20
CA PRO A 16 -0.72 -3.72 5.47
C PRO A 16 -0.50 -4.57 4.21
N LEU A 17 0.74 -5.05 4.08
CA LEU A 17 1.17 -5.99 3.05
C LEU A 17 1.41 -7.35 3.72
N THR A 18 1.08 -8.43 3.02
CA THR A 18 1.40 -9.80 3.43
C THR A 18 1.87 -10.62 2.24
N THR A 19 2.82 -11.52 2.45
CA THR A 19 3.22 -12.49 1.41
C THR A 19 2.28 -13.70 1.35
N ASN A 20 1.25 -13.76 2.20
CA ASN A 20 0.22 -14.78 2.13
C ASN A 20 -0.78 -14.43 1.02
N LEU A 21 -0.60 -15.02 -0.16
CA LEU A 21 -1.41 -14.76 -1.35
C LEU A 21 -2.85 -15.29 -1.25
N TYR A 22 -3.18 -16.12 -0.24
CA TYR A 22 -4.55 -16.60 0.00
C TYR A 22 -5.42 -15.59 0.76
N ARG A 23 -4.82 -14.49 1.24
CA ARG A 23 -5.57 -13.40 1.88
C ARG A 23 -6.33 -12.62 0.82
N GLU A 24 -7.57 -12.25 1.15
CA GLU A 24 -8.34 -11.32 0.34
C GLU A 24 -7.66 -9.95 0.29
N GLY A 25 -7.56 -9.39 -0.91
CA GLY A 25 -6.90 -8.12 -1.18
C GLY A 25 -6.39 -8.04 -2.61
N ILE A 26 -5.46 -7.11 -2.85
CA ILE A 26 -4.89 -6.88 -4.17
C ILE A 26 -3.49 -7.46 -4.21
N VAL A 27 -3.26 -8.39 -5.15
CA VAL A 27 -1.92 -8.91 -5.44
C VAL A 27 -1.11 -7.83 -6.14
N ILE A 28 0.10 -7.58 -5.63
CA ILE A 28 1.10 -6.68 -6.18
C ILE A 28 2.36 -7.50 -6.48
N SER A 29 2.85 -7.41 -7.71
CA SER A 29 4.12 -8.01 -8.13
C SER A 29 5.16 -6.93 -8.46
N ASN A 30 6.36 -7.32 -8.89
CA ASN A 30 7.35 -6.37 -9.38
C ASN A 30 6.91 -5.66 -10.68
N ASP A 31 5.93 -6.20 -11.41
CA ASP A 31 5.41 -5.57 -12.62
C ASP A 31 4.57 -4.31 -12.30
N ASP A 32 4.08 -4.21 -11.07
CA ASP A 32 3.31 -3.07 -10.57
C ASP A 32 4.20 -1.96 -9.97
N ILE A 33 5.52 -2.16 -9.96
CA ILE A 33 6.49 -1.27 -9.30
C ILE A 33 7.12 -0.30 -10.31
N GLU A 34 7.15 0.98 -9.96
CA GLU A 34 7.80 2.04 -10.74
C GLU A 34 9.28 2.21 -10.35
N THR A 35 9.57 2.22 -9.04
CA THR A 35 10.94 2.32 -8.51
C THR A 35 11.16 1.32 -7.38
N GLY A 36 12.38 0.81 -7.22
CA GLY A 36 12.72 -0.19 -6.20
C GLY A 36 12.29 -1.61 -6.59
N SER A 37 12.05 -2.48 -5.60
CA SER A 37 11.54 -3.84 -5.84
C SER A 37 10.94 -4.49 -4.60
N LEU A 38 10.07 -5.48 -4.85
CA LEU A 38 9.55 -6.41 -3.85
C LEU A 38 10.36 -7.72 -3.90
N LYS A 39 10.77 -8.22 -2.74
CA LYS A 39 11.47 -9.51 -2.63
C LYS A 39 10.60 -10.69 -3.06
N LYS A 40 9.29 -10.57 -2.87
CA LYS A 40 8.26 -11.57 -3.19
C LYS A 40 6.98 -10.84 -3.54
N GLU A 41 6.15 -11.47 -4.36
CA GLU A 41 4.76 -11.05 -4.56
C GLU A 41 4.05 -10.94 -3.21
N SER A 42 3.19 -9.94 -3.10
CA SER A 42 2.53 -9.59 -1.85
C SER A 42 1.09 -9.18 -2.11
N VAL A 43 0.23 -9.37 -1.12
CA VAL A 43 -1.15 -8.88 -1.13
C VAL A 43 -1.24 -7.64 -0.25
N VAL A 44 -1.79 -6.56 -0.80
CA VAL A 44 -2.25 -5.38 -0.05
C VAL A 44 -3.63 -5.73 0.53
N ILE A 45 -3.74 -5.69 1.85
CA ILE A 45 -4.98 -6.07 2.55
C ILE A 45 -5.90 -4.85 2.61
N VAL A 46 -6.99 -4.88 1.84
CA VAL A 46 -8.03 -3.83 1.81
C VAL A 46 -9.32 -4.40 2.42
N PRO A 47 -10.02 -3.67 3.33
CA PRO A 47 -9.89 -2.25 3.66
C PRO A 47 -9.22 -2.02 5.03
N LYS A 48 -8.10 -2.69 5.33
CA LYS A 48 -7.45 -2.59 6.65
C LYS A 48 -6.59 -1.33 6.76
N ILE A 49 -7.22 -0.16 6.74
CA ILE A 49 -6.56 1.14 6.86
C ILE A 49 -6.04 1.34 8.28
N THR A 50 -4.84 1.89 8.41
CA THR A 50 -4.27 2.27 9.71
C THR A 50 -3.60 3.64 9.58
N ALA A 51 -3.83 4.52 10.55
CA ALA A 51 -3.08 5.77 10.68
C ALA A 51 -1.82 5.49 11.52
N ILE A 52 -0.67 5.98 11.06
CA ILE A 52 0.60 5.88 11.79
C ILE A 52 1.34 7.22 11.72
N ASP A 53 2.19 7.44 12.73
CA ASP A 53 3.08 8.59 12.76
C ASP A 53 4.10 8.52 11.59
N SER A 54 4.27 9.64 10.89
CA SER A 54 5.12 9.76 9.70
C SER A 54 6.59 9.50 10.00
N SER A 55 7.04 9.70 11.25
CA SER A 55 8.40 9.39 11.69
C SER A 55 8.75 7.90 11.59
N LEU A 56 7.76 7.00 11.55
CA LEU A 56 7.97 5.58 11.32
C LEU A 56 8.31 5.25 9.85
N ILE A 57 8.01 6.18 8.93
CA ILE A 57 8.34 6.09 7.51
C ILE A 57 9.60 6.94 7.26
N SER A 58 10.77 6.29 7.29
CA SER A 58 12.01 6.93 6.87
C SER A 58 12.31 6.61 5.40
N ASP A 59 12.97 7.52 4.68
CA ASP A 59 13.36 7.31 3.28
C ASP A 59 14.20 6.03 3.08
N LYS A 60 14.99 5.65 4.10
CA LYS A 60 15.79 4.41 4.10
C LYS A 60 14.93 3.14 4.14
N ASN A 61 13.68 3.24 4.58
CA ASN A 61 12.74 2.13 4.70
C ASN A 61 11.81 2.02 3.49
N ILE A 62 11.88 2.97 2.53
CA ILE A 62 11.13 2.90 1.28
C ILE A 62 11.82 1.90 0.37
N ILE A 63 11.19 0.74 0.18
CA ILE A 63 11.74 -0.36 -0.63
C ILE A 63 11.27 -0.30 -2.09
N ALA A 64 10.11 0.32 -2.34
CA ALA A 64 9.51 0.40 -3.66
C ALA A 64 8.39 1.46 -3.72
N THR A 65 8.11 1.95 -4.93
CA THR A 65 6.98 2.83 -5.26
C THR A 65 6.11 2.17 -6.31
N LEU A 66 4.78 2.17 -6.12
CA LEU A 66 3.83 1.61 -7.09
C LEU A 66 3.70 2.51 -8.33
N LYS A 67 3.47 1.90 -9.49
CA LYS A 67 2.98 2.59 -10.67
C LYS A 67 1.60 3.19 -10.38
N ASN A 68 1.30 4.33 -11.00
CA ASN A 68 -0.01 4.98 -10.87
C ASN A 68 -1.17 4.04 -11.18
N GLU A 69 -1.08 3.20 -12.22
CA GLU A 69 -2.14 2.25 -12.58
C GLU A 69 -2.44 1.23 -11.47
N ALA A 70 -1.39 0.72 -10.80
CA ALA A 70 -1.54 -0.20 -9.69
C ALA A 70 -2.07 0.52 -8.45
N PHE A 71 -1.63 1.76 -8.23
CA PHE A 71 -2.10 2.60 -7.13
C PHE A 71 -3.60 2.94 -7.26
N GLU A 72 -4.07 3.29 -8.47
CA GLU A 72 -5.49 3.54 -8.75
C GLU A 72 -6.36 2.30 -8.50
N LYS A 73 -5.87 1.09 -8.83
CA LYS A 73 -6.58 -0.15 -8.47
C LYS A 73 -6.75 -0.28 -6.96
N VAL A 74 -5.72 0.07 -6.18
CA VAL A 74 -5.79 0.08 -4.72
C VAL A 74 -6.82 1.08 -4.21
N LEU A 75 -6.81 2.32 -4.71
CA LEU A 75 -7.77 3.33 -4.31
C LEU A 75 -9.22 2.94 -4.66
N LYS A 76 -9.42 2.34 -5.84
CA LYS A 76 -10.74 1.87 -6.28
C LYS A 76 -11.29 0.77 -5.36
N GLU A 77 -10.46 -0.20 -4.97
CA GLU A 77 -10.88 -1.27 -4.07
C GLU A 77 -11.20 -0.72 -2.67
N ILE A 78 -10.42 0.24 -2.17
CA ILE A 78 -10.74 0.94 -0.92
C ILE A 78 -12.12 1.60 -1.04
N CYS A 79 -12.33 2.38 -2.10
CA CYS A 79 -13.57 3.11 -2.37
C CYS A 79 -14.78 2.17 -2.43
N GLN A 80 -14.64 1.03 -3.12
CA GLN A 80 -15.70 0.01 -3.21
C GLN A 80 -16.05 -0.59 -1.85
N LYS A 81 -15.06 -0.88 -1.00
CA LYS A 81 -15.30 -1.48 0.32
C LYS A 81 -15.84 -0.49 1.36
N PHE A 82 -15.64 0.80 1.16
CA PHE A 82 -16.17 1.87 2.03
C PHE A 82 -17.39 2.58 1.45
N GLU A 83 -17.95 2.11 0.32
CA GLU A 83 -19.12 2.70 -0.35
C GLU A 83 -18.98 4.21 -0.62
N CYS A 84 -17.82 4.63 -1.16
CA CYS A 84 -17.53 6.05 -1.42
C CYS A 84 -18.14 6.58 -2.71
#